data_AF-A0A7J9WRF0-F1
#
_entry.id   AF-A0A7J9WRF0-F1
#
_cell.length_a   1.000
_cell.length_b   1.000
_cell.length_c   1.000
_cell.angle_alpha   90.00
_cell.angle_beta   90.00
_cell.angle_gamma   90.00
#
_symmetry.space_group_name_H-M   'P 1'
#
loop_
_entity.id
_entity.type
_entity.pdbx_description
1 polymer ?
#
loop_
_entity_poly.entity_id
_entity_poly.type
_entity_poly.pdbx_seq_one_letter_code
_entity_poly.pdbx_strand_id
1 'polypeptide(L)'
;MEETEGYRRSLVLLRAVTGPGGFTAAAEQTAASQHVWSRDGVVCGLAALLSGDQELIHALARTLNTLRNYQGPHGEVPSHVGDDGKVSYGSLAGRADSPLWYVIGVCALGRADPGVLAEHETAVSRALWLTEAWEFNARGLVYVPLGGSWADEYVLHGYLLSQQLLGLWAWRSAALAYGDNTFHAKAANLESLLREEFWLRPEGRPVYHPMAYTTALEQRGPSRFWCAAFHPGGYDELFDGLANGLALMVGLGQGDEVSAHVKGLLERTGTDLVPAYDPPITPDNHRWEALTEYHTHGFRNRPGEYHNGGLWPMVNGFVAAGAGAFGERELARRLADGIDQANTADNWAFAEYHRAADRGPDGVRGAGGSAAAAVIARHAVEGRTPVEITEGRVPVVLTESRAAALAGRPAAASGRPGAWPARPSTPPPGARPASPPPGTRPQGAPGSRPGSRPSPPPPPRGWPAGPSTGGSRPPTPPSPPPSSRPRPSGPPPNPQPRQPSPPPDDGWGPASGPSLQGPSARAQRSHGVTPRPAARPPAGDGFFSGQPNLNRLGPSTIRIR
;
A
#
# COMPACT_ATOMS: atom_id res chain seq x y z
N MET A 1 8.82 -18.30 -21.66
CA MET A 1 8.94 -18.70 -20.26
C MET A 1 9.08 -20.21 -20.15
N GLU A 2 10.21 -20.68 -19.64
CA GLU A 2 10.28 -22.03 -19.06
C GLU A 2 9.50 -21.98 -17.74
N GLU A 3 8.37 -22.68 -17.67
CA GLU A 3 7.51 -22.65 -16.50
C GLU A 3 8.21 -23.37 -15.32
N THR A 4 8.58 -22.61 -14.29
CA THR A 4 9.11 -23.16 -13.04
C THR A 4 8.02 -23.91 -12.27
N GLU A 5 8.42 -24.80 -11.36
CA GLU A 5 7.45 -25.44 -10.45
C GLU A 5 6.69 -24.39 -9.60
N GLY A 6 7.39 -23.35 -9.15
CA GLY A 6 6.77 -22.23 -8.42
C GLY A 6 5.68 -21.54 -9.22
N TYR A 7 5.91 -21.30 -10.51
CA TYR A 7 4.90 -20.73 -11.40
C TYR A 7 3.66 -21.63 -11.52
N ARG A 8 3.84 -22.93 -11.77
CA ARG A 8 2.72 -23.87 -11.92
C ARG A 8 1.92 -24.01 -10.62
N ARG A 9 2.60 -24.15 -9.48
CA ARG A 9 1.95 -24.21 -8.15
C ARG A 9 1.18 -22.95 -7.84
N SER A 10 1.71 -21.79 -8.23
CA SER A 10 1.02 -20.51 -8.06
C SER A 10 -0.28 -20.47 -8.85
N LEU A 11 -0.31 -20.93 -10.11
CA LEU A 11 -1.55 -21.00 -10.88
C LEU A 11 -2.58 -21.96 -10.25
N VAL A 12 -2.13 -23.09 -9.70
CA VAL A 12 -3.01 -24.02 -8.96
C VAL A 12 -3.64 -23.33 -7.75
N LEU A 13 -2.84 -22.64 -6.93
CA LEU A 13 -3.36 -21.93 -5.76
C LEU A 13 -4.29 -20.77 -6.18
N LEU A 14 -3.95 -20.02 -7.23
CA LEU A 14 -4.81 -18.95 -7.74
C LEU A 14 -6.21 -19.46 -8.12
N ARG A 15 -6.31 -20.64 -8.75
CA ARG A 15 -7.63 -21.25 -9.04
C ARG A 15 -8.36 -21.66 -7.78
N ALA A 16 -7.64 -22.17 -6.77
CA ALA A 16 -8.20 -22.56 -5.48
C ALA A 16 -8.73 -21.39 -4.64
N VAL A 17 -8.24 -20.16 -4.87
CA VAL A 17 -8.76 -18.94 -4.23
C VAL A 17 -9.83 -18.22 -5.06
N THR A 18 -10.46 -18.92 -6.01
CA THR A 18 -11.62 -18.39 -6.74
C THR A 18 -12.94 -18.91 -6.15
N GLY A 19 -13.96 -18.06 -6.17
CA GLY A 19 -15.32 -18.39 -5.79
C GLY A 19 -16.37 -17.77 -6.72
N PRO A 20 -17.67 -17.92 -6.38
CA PRO A 20 -18.77 -17.37 -7.17
C PRO A 20 -18.70 -15.85 -7.31
N GLY A 21 -18.32 -15.13 -6.24
CA GLY A 21 -18.18 -13.68 -6.24
C GLY A 21 -16.86 -13.16 -6.84
N GLY A 22 -15.88 -14.02 -7.10
CA GLY A 22 -14.54 -13.62 -7.55
C GLY A 22 -13.43 -14.22 -6.68
N PHE A 23 -12.30 -13.53 -6.60
CA PHE A 23 -11.15 -13.96 -5.81
C PHE A 23 -11.35 -13.71 -4.32
N THR A 24 -11.00 -14.70 -3.50
CA THR A 24 -10.84 -14.58 -2.04
C THR A 24 -9.37 -14.30 -1.69
N ALA A 25 -9.10 -13.94 -0.42
CA ALA A 25 -7.72 -13.66 0.00
C ALA A 25 -6.87 -14.95 0.15
N ALA A 26 -7.48 -16.07 0.55
CA ALA A 26 -6.76 -17.31 0.82
C ALA A 26 -7.61 -18.57 0.66
N ALA A 27 -6.96 -19.69 0.37
CA ALA A 27 -7.61 -20.98 0.10
C ALA A 27 -8.11 -21.67 1.37
N GLU A 28 -7.47 -21.43 2.51
CA GLU A 28 -7.86 -22.01 3.80
C GLU A 28 -9.09 -21.32 4.45
N GLN A 29 -9.82 -20.48 3.71
CA GLN A 29 -11.08 -19.92 4.20
C GLN A 29 -12.18 -20.98 4.19
N THR A 30 -12.82 -21.18 5.35
CA THR A 30 -14.00 -22.02 5.44
C THR A 30 -15.12 -21.48 4.54
N ALA A 31 -16.02 -22.33 4.05
CA ALA A 31 -17.18 -21.91 3.24
C ALA A 31 -18.09 -20.88 3.93
N ALA A 32 -17.93 -20.64 5.24
CA ALA A 32 -18.66 -19.65 6.03
C ALA A 32 -17.93 -18.29 6.17
N SER A 33 -16.72 -18.16 5.62
CA SER A 33 -15.84 -16.99 5.74
C SER A 33 -15.18 -16.63 4.41
N GLN A 34 -15.81 -16.96 3.28
CA GLN A 34 -15.33 -16.54 1.97
C GLN A 34 -15.73 -15.08 1.77
N HIS A 35 -14.71 -14.25 1.57
CA HIS A 35 -14.89 -12.84 1.28
C HIS A 35 -14.17 -12.53 -0.03
N VAL A 36 -14.84 -11.80 -0.91
CA VAL A 36 -14.21 -11.17 -2.08
C VAL A 36 -13.49 -9.93 -1.60
N TRP A 37 -12.18 -9.87 -1.82
CA TRP A 37 -11.33 -8.75 -1.36
C TRP A 37 -10.90 -7.88 -2.54
N SER A 38 -10.98 -6.56 -2.37
CA SER A 38 -10.63 -5.60 -3.44
C SER A 38 -9.18 -5.70 -3.87
N ARG A 39 -8.24 -5.46 -2.94
CA ARG A 39 -6.82 -5.47 -3.23
C ARG A 39 -6.37 -6.86 -3.69
N ASP A 40 -6.60 -7.86 -2.85
CA ASP A 40 -6.12 -9.23 -3.08
C ASP A 40 -6.70 -9.81 -4.37
N GLY A 41 -7.99 -9.56 -4.64
CA GLY A 41 -8.63 -10.01 -5.86
C GLY A 41 -8.14 -9.30 -7.12
N VAL A 42 -7.87 -7.99 -7.06
CA VAL A 42 -7.28 -7.27 -8.20
C VAL A 42 -5.82 -7.72 -8.42
N VAL A 43 -5.02 -7.90 -7.37
CA VAL A 43 -3.64 -8.40 -7.50
C VAL A 43 -3.61 -9.80 -8.13
N CYS A 44 -4.49 -10.71 -7.69
CA CYS A 44 -4.68 -12.02 -8.32
C CYS A 44 -5.13 -11.89 -9.78
N GLY A 45 -6.02 -10.95 -10.08
CA GLY A 45 -6.48 -10.68 -11.43
C GLY A 45 -5.40 -10.12 -12.36
N LEU A 46 -4.49 -9.29 -11.86
CA LEU A 46 -3.34 -8.82 -12.64
C LEU A 46 -2.40 -9.97 -13.00
N ALA A 47 -2.17 -10.89 -12.06
CA ALA A 47 -1.46 -12.14 -12.33
C ALA A 47 -2.21 -13.01 -13.37
N ALA A 48 -3.54 -13.09 -13.27
CA ALA A 48 -4.38 -13.80 -14.25
C ALA A 48 -4.20 -13.24 -15.67
N LEU A 49 -4.30 -11.92 -15.83
CA LEU A 49 -4.11 -11.26 -17.12
C LEU A 49 -2.71 -11.51 -17.70
N LEU A 50 -1.66 -11.45 -16.87
CA LEU A 50 -0.28 -11.75 -17.29
C LEU A 50 -0.11 -13.20 -17.77
N SER A 51 -0.69 -14.15 -17.04
CA SER A 51 -0.65 -15.57 -17.40
C SER A 51 -1.43 -15.87 -18.70
N GLY A 52 -2.54 -15.14 -18.92
CA GLY A 52 -3.50 -15.42 -19.98
C GLY A 52 -4.48 -16.56 -19.65
N ASP A 53 -4.51 -17.02 -18.40
CA ASP A 53 -5.45 -18.04 -17.93
C ASP A 53 -6.89 -17.52 -17.92
N GLN A 54 -7.73 -18.09 -18.77
CA GLN A 54 -9.10 -17.61 -18.98
C GLN A 54 -10.01 -17.82 -17.77
N GLU A 55 -9.81 -18.89 -16.98
CA GLU A 55 -10.60 -19.16 -15.79
C GLU A 55 -10.34 -18.08 -14.73
N LEU A 56 -9.06 -17.74 -14.53
CA LEU A 56 -8.63 -16.70 -13.60
C LEU A 56 -9.04 -15.30 -14.07
N ILE A 57 -9.00 -15.04 -15.38
CA ILE A 57 -9.48 -13.76 -15.95
C ILE A 57 -10.99 -13.60 -15.72
N HIS A 58 -11.78 -14.66 -15.89
CA HIS A 58 -13.20 -14.64 -15.53
C HIS A 58 -13.41 -14.42 -14.03
N ALA A 59 -12.53 -14.94 -13.16
CA ALA A 59 -12.59 -14.65 -11.73
C ALA A 59 -12.31 -13.18 -11.40
N LEU A 60 -11.42 -12.50 -12.13
CA LEU A 60 -11.25 -11.05 -12.04
C LEU A 60 -12.54 -10.32 -12.46
N ALA A 61 -13.17 -10.71 -13.57
CA ALA A 61 -14.43 -10.11 -14.02
C ALA A 61 -15.53 -10.24 -12.94
N ARG A 62 -15.66 -11.40 -12.30
CA ARG A 62 -16.60 -11.59 -11.17
C ARG A 62 -16.24 -10.71 -9.97
N THR A 63 -14.95 -10.63 -9.62
CA THR A 63 -14.43 -9.77 -8.55
C THR A 63 -14.87 -8.32 -8.78
N LEU A 64 -14.60 -7.75 -9.95
CA LEU A 64 -14.94 -6.37 -10.28
C LEU A 64 -16.46 -6.13 -10.27
N ASN A 65 -17.24 -7.09 -10.78
CA ASN A 65 -18.70 -7.01 -10.73
C ASN A 65 -19.23 -7.00 -9.29
N THR A 66 -18.70 -7.85 -8.42
CA THR A 66 -19.04 -7.86 -6.99
C THR A 66 -18.74 -6.51 -6.35
N LEU A 67 -17.52 -5.98 -6.55
CA LEU A 67 -17.14 -4.68 -6.00
C LEU A 67 -18.03 -3.53 -6.50
N ARG A 68 -18.40 -3.54 -7.79
CA ARG A 68 -19.34 -2.57 -8.38
C ARG A 68 -20.72 -2.66 -7.74
N ASN A 69 -21.26 -3.87 -7.61
CA ASN A 69 -22.62 -4.10 -7.11
C ASN A 69 -22.78 -3.69 -5.63
N TYR A 70 -21.70 -3.72 -4.88
CA TYR A 70 -21.65 -3.28 -3.48
C TYR A 70 -20.95 -1.93 -3.31
N GLN A 71 -20.85 -1.11 -4.38
CA GLN A 71 -20.28 0.23 -4.25
C GLN A 71 -21.13 1.11 -3.33
N GLY A 72 -20.49 1.80 -2.40
CA GLY A 72 -21.12 2.70 -1.46
C GLY A 72 -21.73 3.95 -2.12
N PRO A 73 -22.62 4.64 -1.40
CA PRO A 73 -23.44 5.72 -1.94
C PRO A 73 -22.64 6.95 -2.42
N HIS A 74 -21.41 7.16 -1.95
CA HIS A 74 -20.56 8.27 -2.37
C HIS A 74 -19.49 7.86 -3.38
N GLY A 75 -19.35 6.55 -3.63
CA GLY A 75 -18.33 5.98 -4.51
C GLY A 75 -17.36 5.02 -3.82
N GLU A 76 -17.61 4.69 -2.55
CA GLU A 76 -16.77 3.79 -1.77
C GLU A 76 -16.71 2.43 -2.46
N VAL A 77 -15.51 1.91 -2.70
CA VAL A 77 -15.34 0.53 -3.12
C VAL A 77 -15.12 -0.33 -1.87
N PRO A 78 -15.85 -1.44 -1.69
CA PRO A 78 -15.66 -2.32 -0.54
C PRO A 78 -14.20 -2.75 -0.37
N SER A 79 -13.69 -2.79 0.85
CA SER A 79 -12.44 -3.53 1.13
C SER A 79 -12.67 -5.02 0.97
N HIS A 80 -13.82 -5.52 1.43
CA HIS A 80 -14.30 -6.86 1.15
C HIS A 80 -15.83 -6.98 1.18
N VAL A 81 -16.34 -8.01 0.51
CA VAL A 81 -17.75 -8.42 0.50
C VAL A 81 -17.82 -9.90 0.90
N GLY A 82 -18.55 -10.22 1.97
CA GLY A 82 -18.82 -11.60 2.37
C GLY A 82 -19.93 -12.25 1.55
N ASP A 83 -19.94 -13.58 1.52
CA ASP A 83 -20.99 -14.37 0.85
C ASP A 83 -22.40 -14.13 1.41
N ASP A 84 -22.51 -13.69 2.67
CA ASP A 84 -23.76 -13.27 3.30
C ASP A 84 -24.23 -11.87 2.88
N GLY A 85 -23.50 -11.22 1.95
CA GLY A 85 -23.74 -9.87 1.48
C GLY A 85 -23.29 -8.76 2.43
N LYS A 86 -22.65 -9.10 3.57
CA LYS A 86 -22.06 -8.08 4.43
C LYS A 86 -20.87 -7.42 3.75
N VAL A 87 -20.85 -6.10 3.80
CA VAL A 87 -19.87 -5.26 3.15
C VAL A 87 -19.03 -4.54 4.20
N SER A 88 -17.71 -4.50 3.98
CA SER A 88 -16.79 -3.61 4.70
C SER A 88 -16.19 -2.64 3.70
N TYR A 89 -16.07 -1.38 4.10
CA TYR A 89 -15.29 -0.36 3.39
C TYR A 89 -13.99 -0.02 4.13
N GLY A 90 -13.66 -0.84 5.14
CA GLY A 90 -12.59 -0.62 6.12
C GLY A 90 -13.02 -1.00 7.53
N SER A 91 -12.04 -1.13 8.43
CA SER A 91 -12.26 -1.49 9.83
C SER A 91 -12.50 -0.24 10.68
N LEU A 92 -11.45 0.27 11.33
CA LEU A 92 -11.50 1.46 12.17
C LEU A 92 -11.48 2.77 11.34
N ALA A 93 -11.02 2.68 10.10
CA ALA A 93 -10.99 3.76 9.13
C ALA A 93 -11.30 3.21 7.73
N GLY A 94 -11.77 4.09 6.83
CA GLY A 94 -12.00 3.73 5.43
C GLY A 94 -10.70 3.30 4.74
N ARG A 95 -10.76 2.24 3.93
CA ARG A 95 -9.64 1.76 3.11
C ARG A 95 -9.55 2.60 1.85
N ALA A 96 -8.52 3.43 1.80
CA ALA A 96 -8.30 4.38 0.72
C ALA A 96 -7.82 3.70 -0.56
N ASP A 97 -7.16 2.54 -0.47
CA ASP A 97 -6.59 1.82 -1.62
C ASP A 97 -7.64 1.06 -2.44
N SER A 98 -8.75 0.62 -1.84
CA SER A 98 -9.79 -0.17 -2.53
C SER A 98 -10.34 0.50 -3.80
N PRO A 99 -10.73 1.80 -3.80
CA PRO A 99 -11.17 2.48 -5.02
C PRO A 99 -10.11 2.47 -6.13
N LEU A 100 -8.83 2.62 -5.76
CA LEU A 100 -7.73 2.69 -6.73
C LEU A 100 -7.46 1.32 -7.36
N TRP A 101 -7.41 0.26 -6.55
CA TRP A 101 -7.28 -1.10 -7.05
C TRP A 101 -8.43 -1.45 -7.99
N TYR A 102 -9.67 -1.11 -7.64
CA TYR A 102 -10.83 -1.35 -8.50
C TYR A 102 -10.70 -0.65 -9.86
N VAL A 103 -10.32 0.63 -9.90
CA VAL A 103 -10.11 1.36 -11.16
C VAL A 103 -9.00 0.72 -11.98
N ILE A 104 -7.88 0.35 -11.36
CA ILE A 104 -6.77 -0.36 -12.01
C ILE A 104 -7.27 -1.67 -12.63
N GLY A 105 -8.02 -2.49 -11.87
CA GLY A 105 -8.56 -3.76 -12.34
C GLY A 105 -9.54 -3.62 -13.50
N VAL A 106 -10.47 -2.65 -13.43
CA VAL A 106 -11.42 -2.35 -14.52
C VAL A 106 -10.67 -1.94 -15.79
N CYS A 107 -9.72 -1.01 -15.68
CA CYS A 107 -8.96 -0.55 -16.85
C CYS A 107 -8.09 -1.68 -17.44
N ALA A 108 -7.49 -2.51 -16.58
CA ALA A 108 -6.68 -3.66 -16.99
C ALA A 108 -7.50 -4.69 -17.76
N LEU A 109 -8.65 -5.10 -17.20
CA LEU A 109 -9.55 -6.04 -17.86
C LEU A 109 -10.19 -5.42 -19.11
N GLY A 110 -10.53 -4.13 -19.06
CA GLY A 110 -11.14 -3.38 -20.15
C GLY A 110 -10.30 -3.28 -21.42
N ARG A 111 -8.97 -3.39 -21.32
CA ARG A 111 -8.11 -3.53 -22.50
C ARG A 111 -8.26 -4.86 -23.21
N ALA A 112 -8.56 -5.93 -22.47
CA ALA A 112 -8.82 -7.26 -23.02
C ALA A 112 -10.29 -7.44 -23.45
N ASP A 113 -11.23 -6.81 -22.72
CA ASP A 113 -12.66 -6.78 -23.01
C ASP A 113 -13.21 -5.34 -22.90
N PRO A 114 -13.28 -4.58 -24.00
CA PRO A 114 -13.77 -3.19 -23.99
C PRO A 114 -15.20 -3.02 -23.45
N GLY A 115 -16.03 -4.08 -23.46
CA GLY A 115 -17.38 -4.04 -22.88
C GLY A 115 -17.36 -3.74 -21.38
N VAL A 116 -16.33 -4.21 -20.68
CA VAL A 116 -16.13 -3.96 -19.24
C VAL A 116 -16.02 -2.46 -18.94
N LEU A 117 -15.40 -1.67 -19.81
CA LEU A 117 -15.24 -0.24 -19.57
C LEU A 117 -16.58 0.49 -19.51
N ALA A 118 -17.49 0.18 -20.44
CA ALA A 118 -18.83 0.76 -20.49
C ALA A 118 -19.68 0.28 -19.30
N GLU A 119 -19.60 -1.00 -18.95
CA GLU A 119 -20.33 -1.57 -17.81
C GLU A 119 -19.91 -1.00 -16.45
N HIS A 120 -18.66 -0.53 -16.34
CA HIS A 120 -18.09 -0.03 -15.08
C HIS A 120 -17.91 1.50 -15.02
N GLU A 121 -18.19 2.23 -16.10
CA GLU A 121 -17.92 3.67 -16.26
C GLU A 121 -18.42 4.52 -15.08
N THR A 122 -19.69 4.34 -14.70
CA THR A 122 -20.29 5.11 -13.59
C THR A 122 -19.61 4.80 -12.25
N ALA A 123 -19.27 3.54 -12.00
CA ALA A 123 -18.62 3.16 -10.76
C ALA A 123 -17.15 3.61 -10.71
N VAL A 124 -16.43 3.58 -11.83
CA VAL A 124 -15.08 4.15 -11.96
C VAL A 124 -15.11 5.65 -11.70
N SER A 125 -16.05 6.38 -12.29
CA SER A 125 -16.26 7.82 -12.06
C SER A 125 -16.41 8.15 -10.59
N ARG A 126 -17.30 7.43 -9.90
CA ARG A 126 -17.59 7.65 -8.48
C ARG A 126 -16.40 7.30 -7.60
N ALA A 127 -15.68 6.21 -7.90
CA ALA A 127 -14.49 5.81 -7.18
C ALA A 127 -13.39 6.89 -7.27
N LEU A 128 -13.12 7.39 -8.48
CA LEU A 128 -12.14 8.46 -8.69
C LEU A 128 -12.58 9.78 -8.06
N TRP A 129 -13.86 10.14 -8.17
CA TRP A 129 -14.40 11.34 -7.53
C TRP A 129 -14.26 11.29 -6.00
N LEU A 130 -14.51 10.13 -5.38
CA LEU A 130 -14.32 9.96 -3.95
C LEU A 130 -12.87 10.16 -3.52
N THR A 131 -11.89 9.72 -4.33
CA THR A 131 -10.47 9.95 -4.02
C THR A 131 -10.12 11.44 -4.02
N GLU A 132 -10.73 12.23 -4.89
CA GLU A 132 -10.60 13.70 -4.84
C GLU A 132 -11.29 14.29 -3.60
N ALA A 133 -12.43 13.74 -3.16
CA ALA A 133 -13.09 14.19 -1.95
C ALA A 133 -12.25 13.95 -0.67
N TRP A 134 -11.36 12.96 -0.69
CA TRP A 134 -10.39 12.68 0.38
C TRP A 134 -9.13 13.57 0.32
N GLU A 135 -9.00 14.40 -0.70
CA GLU A 135 -8.01 15.47 -0.79
C GLU A 135 -8.49 16.69 0.03
N PHE A 136 -8.38 16.61 1.36
CA PHE A 136 -9.02 17.56 2.28
C PHE A 136 -8.63 19.03 2.11
N ASN A 137 -7.52 19.33 1.42
CA ASN A 137 -7.03 20.69 1.19
C ASN A 137 -6.94 21.09 -0.28
N ALA A 138 -7.45 20.26 -1.20
CA ALA A 138 -7.48 20.54 -2.63
C ALA A 138 -6.11 20.88 -3.28
N ARG A 139 -5.00 20.23 -2.85
CA ARG A 139 -3.65 20.43 -3.44
C ARG A 139 -3.03 19.19 -4.11
N GLY A 140 -3.86 18.24 -4.54
CA GLY A 140 -3.51 17.12 -5.41
C GLY A 140 -3.09 15.81 -4.76
N LEU A 141 -3.14 15.67 -3.42
CA LEU A 141 -2.73 14.45 -2.71
C LEU A 141 -3.82 13.93 -1.77
N VAL A 142 -4.09 12.62 -1.84
CA VAL A 142 -5.07 11.95 -0.98
C VAL A 142 -4.51 11.84 0.44
N TYR A 143 -5.28 12.31 1.43
CA TYR A 143 -4.92 12.13 2.83
C TYR A 143 -5.44 10.80 3.36
N VAL A 144 -4.53 9.92 3.78
CA VAL A 144 -4.84 8.58 4.26
C VAL A 144 -4.91 8.55 5.79
N PRO A 145 -6.02 8.11 6.39
CA PRO A 145 -6.08 7.92 7.83
C PRO A 145 -5.20 6.77 8.29
N LEU A 146 -4.90 6.69 9.60
CA LEU A 146 -4.23 5.54 10.19
C LEU A 146 -5.02 4.25 9.88
N GLY A 147 -4.33 3.23 9.36
CA GLY A 147 -4.94 1.99 8.87
C GLY A 147 -5.76 2.10 7.58
N GLY A 148 -5.71 3.25 6.91
CA GLY A 148 -6.42 3.47 5.65
C GLY A 148 -5.71 2.89 4.43
N SER A 149 -4.53 2.29 4.60
CA SER A 149 -3.71 1.76 3.50
C SER A 149 -3.64 0.24 3.52
N TRP A 150 -2.81 -0.31 2.63
CA TRP A 150 -2.51 -1.74 2.56
C TRP A 150 -1.96 -2.30 3.90
N ALA A 151 -1.17 -1.50 4.62
CA ALA A 151 -0.58 -1.83 5.91
C ALA A 151 -1.53 -1.37 7.02
N ASP A 152 -2.60 -2.14 7.22
CA ASP A 152 -3.78 -1.71 7.96
C ASP A 152 -3.66 -1.73 9.48
N GLU A 153 -2.57 -2.29 10.01
CA GLU A 153 -2.18 -2.25 11.43
C GLU A 153 -0.79 -1.61 11.60
N TYR A 154 -0.43 -0.66 10.73
CA TYR A 154 0.86 0.05 10.80
C TYR A 154 0.66 1.55 11.06
N VAL A 155 1.66 2.20 11.67
CA VAL A 155 1.56 3.56 12.24
C VAL A 155 1.57 4.71 11.21
N LEU A 156 1.74 4.39 9.92
CA LEU A 156 1.82 5.42 8.88
C LEU A 156 0.43 5.96 8.52
N HIS A 157 0.36 7.28 8.32
CA HIS A 157 -0.83 8.02 7.90
C HIS A 157 -0.41 9.34 7.21
N GLY A 158 -1.38 10.10 6.71
CA GLY A 158 -1.13 11.33 5.96
C GLY A 158 -0.99 11.07 4.46
N TYR A 159 -0.01 11.67 3.82
CA TYR A 159 0.25 11.49 2.39
C TYR A 159 1.19 10.31 2.19
N LEU A 160 0.63 9.10 2.11
CA LEU A 160 1.39 7.87 1.90
C LEU A 160 1.75 7.70 0.43
N LEU A 161 3.03 7.50 0.10
CA LEU A 161 3.49 7.37 -1.28
C LEU A 161 2.85 6.18 -2.01
N SER A 162 2.72 5.03 -1.34
CA SER A 162 2.08 3.83 -1.92
C SER A 162 0.67 4.14 -2.40
N GLN A 163 -0.12 4.85 -1.59
CA GLN A 163 -1.46 5.29 -1.96
C GLN A 163 -1.43 6.22 -3.17
N GLN A 164 -0.53 7.22 -3.18
CA GLN A 164 -0.49 8.17 -4.28
C GLN A 164 -0.02 7.53 -5.59
N LEU A 165 0.88 6.55 -5.53
CA LEU A 165 1.33 5.78 -6.69
C LEU A 165 0.22 4.90 -7.26
N LEU A 166 -0.61 4.28 -6.41
CA LEU A 166 -1.84 3.63 -6.86
C LEU A 166 -2.77 4.65 -7.53
N GLY A 167 -2.81 5.89 -7.01
CA GLY A 167 -3.58 6.99 -7.59
C GLY A 167 -3.09 7.36 -8.99
N LEU A 168 -1.78 7.55 -9.13
CA LEU A 168 -1.14 7.82 -10.41
C LEU A 168 -1.40 6.70 -11.41
N TRP A 169 -1.29 5.45 -10.94
CA TRP A 169 -1.58 4.28 -11.77
C TRP A 169 -3.05 4.24 -12.21
N ALA A 170 -3.99 4.44 -11.31
CA ALA A 170 -5.42 4.48 -11.62
C ALA A 170 -5.77 5.61 -12.59
N TRP A 171 -5.31 6.83 -12.34
CA TRP A 171 -5.58 7.98 -13.21
C TRP A 171 -4.99 7.82 -14.61
N ARG A 172 -3.75 7.32 -14.75
CA ARG A 172 -3.17 7.03 -16.07
C ARG A 172 -3.94 5.95 -16.80
N SER A 173 -4.34 4.89 -16.09
CA SER A 173 -5.09 3.78 -16.69
C SER A 173 -6.47 4.24 -17.17
N ALA A 174 -7.18 5.03 -16.36
CA ALA A 174 -8.47 5.59 -16.73
C ALA A 174 -8.34 6.60 -17.87
N ALA A 175 -7.32 7.46 -17.84
CA ALA A 175 -7.07 8.45 -18.89
C ALA A 175 -6.94 7.78 -20.26
N LEU A 176 -6.17 6.70 -20.34
CA LEU A 176 -6.07 5.93 -21.58
C LEU A 176 -7.38 5.21 -21.92
N ALA A 177 -7.92 4.44 -20.97
CA ALA A 177 -9.06 3.55 -21.24
C ALA A 177 -10.30 4.32 -21.69
N TYR A 178 -10.52 5.52 -21.14
CA TYR A 178 -11.67 6.37 -21.45
C TYR A 178 -11.34 7.52 -22.41
N GLY A 179 -10.07 7.72 -22.78
CA GLY A 179 -9.64 8.82 -23.66
C GLY A 179 -9.91 10.22 -23.08
N ASP A 180 -9.80 10.37 -21.75
CA ASP A 180 -10.16 11.60 -21.05
C ASP A 180 -8.94 12.50 -20.76
N ASN A 181 -8.90 13.67 -21.41
CA ASN A 181 -7.82 14.65 -21.24
C ASN A 181 -7.74 15.26 -19.83
N THR A 182 -8.87 15.34 -19.11
CA THR A 182 -8.87 15.81 -17.71
C THR A 182 -8.18 14.81 -16.80
N PHE A 183 -8.31 13.52 -17.09
CA PHE A 183 -7.61 12.46 -16.34
C PHE A 183 -6.12 12.46 -16.65
N HIS A 184 -5.74 12.70 -17.91
CA HIS A 184 -4.34 12.91 -18.27
C HIS A 184 -3.72 14.09 -17.50
N ALA A 185 -4.42 15.23 -17.44
CA ALA A 185 -3.94 16.39 -16.69
C ALA A 185 -3.78 16.10 -15.18
N LYS A 186 -4.72 15.37 -14.59
CA LYS A 186 -4.65 14.93 -13.18
C LYS A 186 -3.46 14.01 -12.92
N ALA A 187 -3.27 13.00 -13.76
CA ALA A 187 -2.13 12.09 -13.66
C ALA A 187 -0.79 12.84 -13.76
N ALA A 188 -0.67 13.77 -14.71
CA ALA A 188 0.54 14.58 -14.88
C ALA A 188 0.82 15.49 -13.68
N ASN A 189 -0.21 16.14 -13.12
CA ASN A 189 -0.08 16.95 -11.93
C ASN A 189 0.35 16.11 -10.71
N LEU A 190 -0.30 14.96 -10.50
CA LEU A 190 0.05 14.04 -9.43
C LEU A 190 1.50 13.57 -9.58
N GLU A 191 1.93 13.16 -10.77
CA GLU A 191 3.32 12.77 -11.02
C GLU A 191 4.32 13.86 -10.62
N SER A 192 4.07 15.13 -10.98
CA SER A 192 4.93 16.25 -10.60
C SER A 192 5.02 16.38 -9.08
N LEU A 193 3.87 16.36 -8.39
CA LEU A 193 3.82 16.42 -6.93
C LEU A 193 4.60 15.26 -6.29
N LEU A 194 4.49 14.04 -6.83
CA LEU A 194 5.23 12.91 -6.27
C LEU A 194 6.75 13.08 -6.39
N ARG A 195 7.22 13.57 -7.55
CA ARG A 195 8.65 13.91 -7.78
C ARG A 195 9.14 15.04 -6.88
N GLU A 196 8.26 15.98 -6.56
CA GLU A 196 8.54 17.18 -5.76
C GLU A 196 8.59 16.90 -4.26
N GLU A 197 7.66 16.08 -3.77
CA GLU A 197 7.47 15.89 -2.33
C GLU A 197 8.22 14.68 -1.77
N PHE A 198 8.30 13.57 -2.52
CA PHE A 198 8.77 12.29 -1.95
C PHE A 198 10.25 11.96 -2.23
N TRP A 199 10.95 12.84 -2.95
CA TRP A 199 12.38 12.71 -3.22
C TRP A 199 13.15 13.90 -2.66
N LEU A 200 13.63 13.78 -1.43
CA LEU A 200 14.29 14.90 -0.74
C LEU A 200 15.64 15.20 -1.40
N ARG A 201 15.75 16.44 -1.87
CA ARG A 201 16.98 17.01 -2.46
C ARG A 201 17.20 18.45 -2.00
N PRO A 202 18.46 18.89 -1.87
CA PRO A 202 18.80 20.25 -1.42
C PRO A 202 18.34 21.37 -2.37
N GLU A 203 17.90 21.06 -3.58
CA GLU A 203 17.46 22.08 -4.53
C GLU A 203 16.19 22.79 -4.03
N GLY A 204 16.27 24.12 -3.88
CA GLY A 204 15.22 24.99 -3.33
C GLY A 204 14.01 25.15 -4.25
N ARG A 205 13.21 24.09 -4.38
CA ARG A 205 11.91 24.12 -5.04
C ARG A 205 10.78 24.40 -4.03
N PRO A 206 9.67 25.03 -4.47
CA PRO A 206 8.46 25.08 -3.64
C PRO A 206 8.00 23.64 -3.37
N VAL A 207 7.79 23.32 -2.11
CA VAL A 207 7.29 22.01 -1.66
C VAL A 207 6.08 22.20 -0.75
N TYR A 208 5.36 21.13 -0.47
CA TYR A 208 4.08 21.14 0.22
C TYR A 208 4.19 21.69 1.63
N HIS A 209 5.27 21.30 2.31
CA HIS A 209 5.61 21.66 3.67
C HIS A 209 7.10 22.05 3.79
N PRO A 210 7.50 23.29 3.43
CA PRO A 210 8.90 23.70 3.34
C PRO A 210 9.71 23.44 4.62
N MET A 211 9.14 23.75 5.79
CA MET A 211 9.84 23.55 7.07
C MET A 211 10.11 22.08 7.37
N ALA A 212 9.13 21.18 7.17
CA ALA A 212 9.29 19.75 7.39
C ALA A 212 10.30 19.16 6.39
N TYR A 213 10.26 19.60 5.13
CA TYR A 213 11.18 19.17 4.08
C TYR A 213 12.63 19.57 4.40
N THR A 214 12.85 20.83 4.79
CA THR A 214 14.17 21.31 5.23
C THR A 214 14.64 20.56 6.48
N THR A 215 13.77 20.36 7.47
CA THR A 215 14.10 19.63 8.70
C THR A 215 14.51 18.19 8.41
N ALA A 216 13.79 17.51 7.52
CA ALA A 216 14.12 16.16 7.07
C ALA A 216 15.51 16.09 6.41
N LEU A 217 15.78 17.01 5.47
CA LEU A 217 17.08 17.13 4.82
C LEU A 217 18.23 17.42 5.79
N GLU A 218 18.04 18.31 6.76
CA GLU A 218 19.05 18.65 7.76
C GLU A 218 19.36 17.48 8.69
N GLN A 219 18.35 16.69 9.06
CA GLN A 219 18.51 15.57 9.99
C GLN A 219 19.06 14.31 9.32
N ARG A 220 18.71 14.04 8.06
CA ARG A 220 18.91 12.75 7.40
C ARG A 220 19.72 12.83 6.10
N GLY A 221 19.84 14.02 5.52
CA GLY A 221 20.46 14.24 4.21
C GLY A 221 19.53 13.91 3.04
N PRO A 222 20.05 13.94 1.80
CA PRO A 222 19.27 13.65 0.60
C PRO A 222 18.76 12.20 0.53
N SER A 223 17.55 12.01 -0.03
CA SER A 223 16.93 10.70 -0.22
C SER A 223 17.77 9.73 -1.05
N ARG A 224 17.81 8.46 -0.64
CA ARG A 224 18.40 7.35 -1.42
C ARG A 224 17.33 6.49 -2.10
N PHE A 225 16.09 6.65 -1.67
CA PHE A 225 14.89 5.98 -2.13
C PHE A 225 13.71 6.93 -1.89
N TRP A 226 12.55 6.63 -2.46
CA TRP A 226 11.35 7.45 -2.29
C TRP A 226 10.79 7.30 -0.88
N CYS A 227 10.58 8.43 -0.18
CA CYS A 227 10.10 8.45 1.20
C CYS A 227 8.71 7.77 1.30
N ALA A 228 8.44 7.05 2.39
CA ALA A 228 7.17 6.34 2.56
C ALA A 228 5.97 7.28 2.70
N ALA A 229 6.12 8.39 3.43
CA ALA A 229 5.04 9.34 3.65
C ALA A 229 5.52 10.72 4.07
N PHE A 230 4.59 11.67 4.11
CA PHE A 230 4.69 12.87 4.93
C PHE A 230 3.31 13.29 5.45
N HIS A 231 3.29 14.09 6.51
CA HIS A 231 2.07 14.61 7.12
C HIS A 231 2.36 15.99 7.73
N PRO A 232 1.36 16.72 8.27
CA PRO A 232 1.59 18.04 8.86
C PRO A 232 2.62 18.09 10.01
N GLY A 233 3.01 16.93 10.55
CA GLY A 233 4.03 16.82 11.59
C GLY A 233 5.44 16.50 11.11
N GLY A 234 5.65 16.15 9.83
CA GLY A 234 6.97 15.79 9.33
C GLY A 234 6.97 14.79 8.16
N TYR A 235 8.17 14.34 7.80
CA TYR A 235 8.40 13.29 6.80
C TYR A 235 8.65 11.93 7.46
N ASP A 236 8.17 10.89 6.78
CA ASP A 236 8.42 9.49 7.08
C ASP A 236 9.35 8.91 6.02
N GLU A 237 10.64 8.94 6.31
CA GLU A 237 11.68 8.50 5.39
C GLU A 237 12.01 7.01 5.52
N LEU A 238 11.03 6.20 5.96
CA LEU A 238 11.16 4.74 5.89
C LEU A 238 11.20 4.32 4.43
N PHE A 239 11.98 3.28 4.12
CA PHE A 239 11.84 2.59 2.85
C PHE A 239 10.54 1.78 2.89
N ASP A 240 9.56 2.15 2.08
CA ASP A 240 8.36 1.35 1.81
C ASP A 240 8.63 0.50 0.56
N GLY A 241 8.71 -0.82 0.73
CA GLY A 241 9.01 -1.74 -0.36
C GLY A 241 7.96 -1.73 -1.46
N LEU A 242 6.68 -1.64 -1.10
CA LEU A 242 5.59 -1.57 -2.08
C LEU A 242 5.66 -0.26 -2.85
N ALA A 243 5.80 0.86 -2.14
CA ALA A 243 5.87 2.18 -2.77
C ALA A 243 7.07 2.29 -3.73
N ASN A 244 8.25 1.85 -3.33
CA ASN A 244 9.44 1.94 -4.19
C ASN A 244 9.38 0.98 -5.38
N GLY A 245 8.78 -0.21 -5.21
CA GLY A 245 8.47 -1.11 -6.33
C GLY A 245 7.49 -0.50 -7.33
N LEU A 246 6.40 0.09 -6.83
CA LEU A 246 5.43 0.81 -7.66
C LEU A 246 6.05 2.03 -8.34
N ALA A 247 6.91 2.80 -7.67
CA ALA A 247 7.58 3.98 -8.23
C ALA A 247 8.45 3.61 -9.45
N LEU A 248 9.21 2.51 -9.35
CA LEU A 248 9.94 1.94 -10.49
C LEU A 248 8.98 1.51 -11.60
N MET A 249 7.93 0.77 -11.25
CA MET A 249 6.97 0.21 -12.21
C MET A 249 6.23 1.30 -13.01
N VAL A 250 5.85 2.40 -12.37
CA VAL A 250 5.17 3.54 -13.02
C VAL A 250 6.15 4.57 -13.59
N GLY A 251 7.47 4.31 -13.55
CA GLY A 251 8.47 5.18 -14.14
C GLY A 251 8.59 6.54 -13.47
N LEU A 252 8.40 6.62 -12.14
CA LEU A 252 8.51 7.86 -11.37
C LEU A 252 9.96 8.42 -11.35
N GLY A 253 10.96 7.68 -11.82
CA GLY A 253 12.35 8.12 -11.94
C GLY A 253 13.25 7.60 -10.81
N GLN A 254 14.52 8.04 -10.83
CA GLN A 254 15.54 7.70 -9.82
C GLN A 254 15.79 6.18 -9.73
N GLY A 255 15.61 5.48 -10.86
CA GLY A 255 15.57 4.03 -10.88
C GLY A 255 16.91 3.38 -10.55
N ASP A 256 18.01 4.02 -10.90
CA ASP A 256 19.37 3.55 -10.58
C ASP A 256 19.59 3.58 -9.06
N GLU A 257 19.27 4.69 -8.40
CA GLU A 257 19.44 4.84 -6.95
C GLU A 257 18.51 3.90 -6.17
N VAL A 258 17.25 3.79 -6.58
CA VAL A 258 16.29 2.87 -5.94
C VAL A 258 16.75 1.42 -6.14
N SER A 259 17.17 1.03 -7.34
CA SER A 259 17.66 -0.33 -7.62
C SER A 259 18.94 -0.64 -6.84
N ALA A 260 19.85 0.32 -6.73
CA ALA A 260 21.06 0.19 -5.90
C ALA A 260 20.70 0.04 -4.41
N HIS A 261 19.71 0.80 -3.92
CA HIS A 261 19.23 0.67 -2.54
C HIS A 261 18.65 -0.72 -2.28
N VAL A 262 17.79 -1.22 -3.18
CA VAL A 262 17.21 -2.57 -3.10
C VAL A 262 18.32 -3.62 -3.08
N LYS A 263 19.28 -3.58 -4.02
CA LYS A 263 20.42 -4.52 -4.05
C LYS A 263 21.20 -4.51 -2.73
N GLY A 264 21.51 -3.32 -2.21
CA GLY A 264 22.20 -3.17 -0.93
C GLY A 264 21.37 -3.66 0.27
N LEU A 265 20.04 -3.55 0.21
CA LEU A 265 19.14 -4.11 1.23
C LEU A 265 19.17 -5.64 1.21
N LEU A 266 19.06 -6.27 0.05
CA LEU A 266 19.16 -7.73 -0.11
C LEU A 266 20.52 -8.28 0.36
N GLU A 267 21.61 -7.55 0.11
CA GLU A 267 22.94 -7.90 0.60
C GLU A 267 23.04 -7.80 2.14
N ARG A 268 22.54 -6.69 2.70
CA ARG A 268 22.57 -6.43 4.15
C ARG A 268 21.73 -7.43 4.96
N THR A 269 20.55 -7.77 4.47
CA THR A 269 19.64 -8.72 5.14
C THR A 269 20.02 -10.17 4.86
N GLY A 270 20.81 -10.40 3.80
CA GLY A 270 21.12 -11.73 3.29
C GLY A 270 19.91 -12.46 2.73
N THR A 271 18.78 -11.77 2.53
CA THR A 271 17.52 -12.31 1.99
C THR A 271 17.40 -11.93 0.53
N ASP A 272 16.74 -12.77 -0.27
CA ASP A 272 16.36 -12.42 -1.65
C ASP A 272 14.97 -11.79 -1.72
N LEU A 273 14.54 -11.19 -0.62
CA LEU A 273 13.31 -10.42 -0.46
C LEU A 273 13.62 -9.15 0.33
N VAL A 274 13.02 -8.03 -0.04
CA VAL A 274 13.03 -6.81 0.77
C VAL A 274 11.94 -6.87 1.85
N PRO A 275 12.18 -6.27 3.03
CA PRO A 275 11.14 -6.02 4.04
C PRO A 275 10.05 -5.07 3.51
N ALA A 276 8.85 -5.19 4.09
CA ALA A 276 7.73 -4.27 3.82
C ALA A 276 8.09 -2.82 4.15
N TYR A 277 8.70 -2.60 5.32
CA TYR A 277 9.28 -1.33 5.74
C TYR A 277 10.69 -1.52 6.32
N ASP A 278 11.65 -0.66 5.95
CA ASP A 278 13.02 -0.65 6.48
C ASP A 278 13.42 0.76 6.96
N PRO A 279 14.08 0.90 8.13
CA PRO A 279 14.26 -0.12 9.16
C PRO A 279 12.96 -0.43 9.92
N PRO A 280 12.84 -1.59 10.59
CA PRO A 280 11.71 -1.87 11.47
C PRO A 280 11.72 -0.95 12.70
N ILE A 281 10.54 -0.59 13.18
CA ILE A 281 10.30 0.14 14.43
C ILE A 281 10.63 -0.79 15.60
N THR A 282 11.60 -0.39 16.41
CA THR A 282 12.08 -1.10 17.61
C THR A 282 11.55 -0.45 18.90
N PRO A 283 11.64 -1.11 20.08
CA PRO A 283 11.17 -0.56 21.35
C PRO A 283 11.74 0.80 21.77
N ASP A 284 12.92 1.18 21.27
CA ASP A 284 13.56 2.48 21.49
C ASP A 284 13.07 3.57 20.53
N ASN A 285 12.29 3.22 19.51
CA ASN A 285 11.71 4.18 18.57
C ASN A 285 10.48 4.87 19.19
N HIS A 286 10.38 6.19 19.02
CA HIS A 286 9.25 6.99 19.52
C HIS A 286 7.86 6.54 19.03
N ARG A 287 7.78 5.74 17.96
CA ARG A 287 6.52 5.20 17.41
C ARG A 287 6.14 3.84 17.97
N TRP A 288 7.00 3.24 18.80
CA TRP A 288 6.77 1.90 19.32
C TRP A 288 5.47 1.78 20.10
N GLU A 289 5.20 2.74 21.00
CA GLU A 289 3.98 2.74 21.80
C GLU A 289 2.73 2.74 20.90
N ALA A 290 2.64 3.69 19.97
CA ALA A 290 1.56 3.76 19.00
C ALA A 290 1.42 2.49 18.15
N LEU A 291 2.53 1.86 17.77
CA LEU A 291 2.51 0.60 17.01
C LEU A 291 1.99 -0.57 17.86
N THR A 292 2.41 -0.66 19.12
CA THR A 292 1.99 -1.73 20.03
C THR A 292 0.52 -1.64 20.41
N GLU A 293 -0.03 -0.43 20.50
CA GLU A 293 -1.44 -0.20 20.81
C GLU A 293 -2.36 -0.40 19.60
N TYR A 294 -1.81 -0.36 18.38
CA TYR A 294 -2.61 -0.41 17.16
C TYR A 294 -2.74 -1.83 16.58
N HIS A 295 -3.72 -2.59 17.08
CA HIS A 295 -4.07 -3.92 16.55
C HIS A 295 -5.51 -4.32 16.90
N THR A 296 -6.10 -5.25 16.13
CA THR A 296 -7.51 -5.66 16.33
C THR A 296 -7.66 -6.92 17.19
N HIS A 297 -6.77 -7.91 17.04
CA HIS A 297 -6.89 -9.22 17.69
C HIS A 297 -5.69 -9.56 18.58
N GLY A 298 -4.50 -9.07 18.21
CA GLY A 298 -3.26 -9.23 18.96
C GLY A 298 -2.09 -8.57 18.25
N PHE A 299 -1.05 -8.21 19.02
CA PHE A 299 0.11 -7.52 18.46
C PHE A 299 0.99 -8.45 17.61
N ARG A 300 1.10 -8.14 16.30
CA ARG A 300 1.86 -8.90 15.28
C ARG A 300 3.07 -8.15 14.71
N ASN A 301 3.20 -6.85 14.99
CA ASN A 301 4.19 -5.98 14.38
C ASN A 301 5.50 -5.87 15.20
N ARG A 302 6.02 -7.00 15.70
CA ARG A 302 7.37 -6.99 16.29
C ARG A 302 8.41 -6.65 15.20
N PRO A 303 9.63 -6.20 15.56
CA PRO A 303 10.65 -5.89 14.57
C PRO A 303 10.94 -7.09 13.66
N GLY A 304 10.78 -6.90 12.35
CA GLY A 304 10.94 -7.96 11.35
C GLY A 304 9.71 -8.85 11.14
N GLU A 305 8.56 -8.51 11.72
CA GLU A 305 7.30 -9.26 11.61
C GLU A 305 6.19 -8.40 10.99
N TYR A 306 5.25 -9.07 10.31
CA TYR A 306 4.06 -8.48 9.69
C TYR A 306 4.37 -7.20 8.89
N HIS A 307 3.68 -6.08 9.12
CA HIS A 307 4.01 -4.83 8.43
C HIS A 307 5.35 -4.26 8.89
N ASN A 308 5.76 -4.45 10.14
CA ASN A 308 6.98 -3.89 10.72
C ASN A 308 8.28 -4.61 10.28
N GLY A 309 8.52 -4.67 8.97
CA GLY A 309 9.71 -5.26 8.38
C GLY A 309 9.60 -6.74 8.03
N GLY A 310 8.39 -7.32 8.07
CA GLY A 310 8.16 -8.66 7.53
C GLY A 310 8.43 -8.74 6.02
N LEU A 311 8.77 -9.93 5.54
CA LEU A 311 9.07 -10.22 4.13
C LEU A 311 7.80 -10.72 3.45
N TRP A 312 7.12 -9.83 2.72
CA TRP A 312 5.86 -10.15 2.05
C TRP A 312 6.12 -10.55 0.59
N PRO A 313 5.73 -11.76 0.15
CA PRO A 313 5.79 -12.13 -1.26
C PRO A 313 5.07 -11.11 -2.16
N MET A 314 3.86 -10.67 -1.78
CA MET A 314 3.08 -9.65 -2.52
C MET A 314 3.88 -8.37 -2.77
N VAL A 315 4.50 -7.79 -1.73
CA VAL A 315 5.33 -6.59 -1.85
C VAL A 315 6.50 -6.84 -2.81
N ASN A 316 7.19 -7.97 -2.64
CA ASN A 316 8.34 -8.33 -3.46
C ASN A 316 7.97 -8.63 -4.92
N GLY A 317 6.75 -9.10 -5.18
CA GLY A 317 6.21 -9.24 -6.54
C GLY A 317 6.15 -7.89 -7.26
N PHE A 318 5.74 -6.83 -6.57
CA PHE A 318 5.75 -5.47 -7.12
C PHE A 318 7.15 -4.87 -7.22
N VAL A 319 8.07 -5.19 -6.31
CA VAL A 319 9.49 -4.80 -6.45
C VAL A 319 10.13 -5.48 -7.65
N ALA A 320 9.86 -6.77 -7.86
CA ALA A 320 10.33 -7.51 -9.04
C ALA A 320 9.71 -6.94 -10.32
N ALA A 321 8.41 -6.61 -10.31
CA ALA A 321 7.73 -5.93 -11.41
C ALA A 321 8.38 -4.57 -11.72
N GLY A 322 8.66 -3.76 -10.70
CA GLY A 322 9.34 -2.48 -10.84
C GLY A 322 10.74 -2.62 -11.43
N ALA A 323 11.56 -3.53 -10.90
CA ALA A 323 12.88 -3.83 -11.45
C ALA A 323 12.80 -4.29 -12.93
N GLY A 324 11.83 -5.17 -13.24
CA GLY A 324 11.58 -5.63 -14.60
C GLY A 324 11.12 -4.51 -15.55
N ALA A 325 10.26 -3.60 -15.10
CA ALA A 325 9.82 -2.43 -15.88
C ALA A 325 10.99 -1.47 -16.15
N PHE A 326 11.86 -1.27 -15.16
CA PHE A 326 13.04 -0.40 -15.28
C PHE A 326 14.16 -1.00 -16.14
N GLY A 327 14.17 -2.32 -16.34
CA GLY A 327 15.18 -3.03 -17.14
C GLY A 327 16.23 -3.79 -16.32
N GLU A 328 16.12 -3.79 -14.99
CA GLU A 328 16.97 -4.52 -14.05
C GLU A 328 16.55 -6.00 -13.95
N ARG A 329 16.72 -6.73 -15.07
CA ARG A 329 16.27 -8.12 -15.26
C ARG A 329 16.86 -9.10 -14.23
N GLU A 330 18.12 -8.93 -13.88
CA GLU A 330 18.82 -9.79 -12.91
C GLU A 330 18.29 -9.58 -11.50
N LEU A 331 17.98 -8.33 -11.13
CA LEU A 331 17.34 -8.02 -9.85
C LEU A 331 15.93 -8.62 -9.80
N ALA A 332 15.15 -8.48 -10.88
CA ALA A 332 13.83 -9.10 -10.98
C ALA A 332 13.91 -10.63 -10.84
N ARG A 333 14.93 -11.28 -11.42
CA ARG A 333 15.13 -12.72 -11.30
C ARG A 333 15.47 -13.13 -9.87
N ARG A 334 16.41 -12.43 -9.23
CA ARG A 334 16.79 -12.66 -7.84
C ARG A 334 15.57 -12.59 -6.90
N LEU A 335 14.73 -11.57 -7.06
CA LEU A 335 13.49 -11.42 -6.30
C LEU A 335 12.47 -12.53 -6.61
N ALA A 336 12.31 -12.90 -7.90
CA ALA A 336 11.42 -14.00 -8.29
C ALA A 336 11.84 -15.35 -7.68
N ASP A 337 13.15 -15.62 -7.64
CA ASP A 337 13.70 -16.81 -7.00
C ASP A 337 13.51 -16.77 -5.48
N GLY A 338 13.68 -15.60 -4.85
CA GLY A 338 13.38 -15.39 -3.43
C GLY A 338 11.90 -15.61 -3.08
N ILE A 339 10.98 -15.17 -3.95
CA ILE A 339 9.54 -15.40 -3.79
C ILE A 339 9.21 -16.88 -3.91
N ASP A 340 9.74 -17.57 -4.92
CA ASP A 340 9.53 -19.01 -5.08
C ASP A 340 10.08 -19.78 -3.87
N GLN A 341 11.27 -19.42 -3.37
CA GLN A 341 11.84 -20.02 -2.16
C GLN A 341 10.94 -19.81 -0.94
N ALA A 342 10.47 -18.58 -0.72
CA ALA A 342 9.56 -18.27 0.39
C ALA A 342 8.26 -19.09 0.28
N ASN A 343 7.65 -19.14 -0.91
CA ASN A 343 6.43 -19.90 -1.15
C ASN A 343 6.59 -21.41 -0.91
N THR A 344 7.79 -21.97 -1.11
CA THR A 344 8.06 -23.41 -0.86
C THR A 344 8.05 -23.79 0.62
N ALA A 345 8.14 -22.83 1.55
CA ALA A 345 8.16 -23.08 2.98
C ALA A 345 6.97 -23.93 3.42
N ASP A 346 7.20 -24.82 4.40
CA ASP A 346 6.21 -25.77 4.92
C ASP A 346 5.36 -26.46 3.84
N ASN A 347 6.05 -27.03 2.83
CA ASN A 347 5.46 -27.76 1.72
C ASN A 347 4.47 -26.92 0.88
N TRP A 348 4.99 -25.84 0.30
CA TRP A 348 4.19 -24.93 -0.53
C TRP A 348 3.05 -24.27 0.24
N ALA A 349 3.35 -23.73 1.42
CA ALA A 349 2.36 -23.08 2.26
C ALA A 349 1.80 -21.77 1.67
N PHE A 350 2.56 -21.10 0.79
CA PHE A 350 2.21 -19.76 0.27
C PHE A 350 1.75 -18.84 1.40
N ALA A 351 2.62 -18.69 2.41
CA ALA A 351 2.31 -17.86 3.57
C ALA A 351 2.12 -16.40 3.16
N GLU A 352 1.27 -15.71 3.91
CA GLU A 352 0.99 -14.28 3.73
C GLU A 352 2.27 -13.45 3.84
N TYR A 353 3.12 -13.76 4.82
CA TYR A 353 4.44 -13.16 4.96
C TYR A 353 5.42 -14.10 5.66
N HIS A 354 6.69 -13.70 5.67
CA HIS A 354 7.76 -14.40 6.38
C HIS A 354 8.45 -13.45 7.37
N ARG A 355 8.82 -13.97 8.55
CA ARG A 355 9.56 -13.18 9.53
C ARG A 355 11.00 -12.95 9.06
N ALA A 356 11.53 -11.74 9.23
CA ALA A 356 12.87 -11.39 8.74
C ALA A 356 14.00 -12.13 9.48
N ALA A 357 13.79 -12.48 10.76
CA ALA A 357 14.82 -13.07 11.61
C ALA A 357 15.18 -14.52 11.24
N ASP A 358 14.17 -15.35 10.93
CA ASP A 358 14.33 -16.79 10.68
C ASP A 358 13.80 -17.23 9.30
N ARG A 359 13.15 -16.32 8.54
CA ARG A 359 12.46 -16.59 7.26
C ARG A 359 11.30 -17.56 7.40
N GLY A 360 10.86 -17.82 8.63
CA GLY A 360 9.75 -18.71 8.92
C GLY A 360 8.44 -18.13 8.37
N PRO A 361 7.57 -18.97 7.78
CA PRO A 361 6.25 -18.55 7.33
C PRO A 361 5.38 -18.12 8.51
N ASP A 362 4.52 -17.14 8.29
CA ASP A 362 3.57 -16.61 9.27
C ASP A 362 2.38 -15.95 8.56
N GLY A 363 1.34 -15.62 9.33
CA GLY A 363 0.07 -15.14 8.80
C GLY A 363 -0.76 -16.25 8.14
N VAL A 364 -1.65 -15.86 7.25
CA VAL A 364 -2.57 -16.80 6.58
C VAL A 364 -1.82 -17.69 5.59
N ARG A 365 -2.17 -18.98 5.54
CA ARG A 365 -1.66 -19.95 4.57
C ARG A 365 -2.54 -20.01 3.31
N GLY A 366 -1.93 -20.40 2.20
CA GLY A 366 -2.60 -20.44 0.90
C GLY A 366 -3.04 -19.05 0.44
N ALA A 367 -2.23 -18.01 0.72
CA ALA A 367 -2.54 -16.64 0.38
C ALA A 367 -2.45 -16.40 -1.13
N GLY A 368 -3.55 -15.95 -1.74
CA GLY A 368 -3.63 -15.67 -3.16
C GLY A 368 -2.62 -14.60 -3.60
N GLY A 369 -2.40 -13.59 -2.76
CA GLY A 369 -1.39 -12.54 -2.99
C GLY A 369 0.03 -13.09 -3.14
N SER A 370 0.39 -14.15 -2.41
CA SER A 370 1.72 -14.77 -2.49
C SER A 370 1.91 -15.61 -3.76
N ALA A 371 0.86 -16.26 -4.24
CA ALA A 371 0.85 -16.91 -5.55
C ALA A 371 0.88 -15.89 -6.70
N ALA A 372 0.06 -14.83 -6.61
CA ALA A 372 0.03 -13.76 -7.59
C ALA A 372 1.40 -13.09 -7.74
N ALA A 373 2.11 -12.87 -6.63
CA ALA A 373 3.46 -12.33 -6.62
C ALA A 373 4.46 -13.16 -7.45
N ALA A 374 4.44 -14.48 -7.30
CA ALA A 374 5.32 -15.37 -8.05
C ALA A 374 5.04 -15.30 -9.56
N VAL A 375 3.77 -15.29 -9.96
CA VAL A 375 3.37 -15.11 -11.37
C VAL A 375 3.87 -13.76 -11.87
N ILE A 376 3.54 -12.66 -11.19
CA ILE A 376 3.96 -11.30 -11.56
C ILE A 376 5.49 -11.22 -11.70
N ALA A 377 6.24 -11.71 -10.72
CA ALA A 377 7.70 -11.65 -10.71
C ALA A 377 8.32 -12.47 -11.86
N ARG A 378 7.80 -13.67 -12.14
CA ARG A 378 8.30 -14.52 -13.24
C ARG A 378 8.05 -13.87 -14.60
N HIS A 379 6.92 -13.19 -14.79
CA HIS A 379 6.68 -12.36 -15.98
C HIS A 379 7.63 -11.14 -16.04
N ALA A 380 7.92 -10.52 -14.90
CA ALA A 380 8.80 -9.35 -14.82
C ALA A 380 10.25 -9.65 -15.23
N VAL A 381 10.74 -10.88 -15.00
CA VAL A 381 12.04 -11.34 -15.51
C VAL A 381 12.14 -11.22 -17.04
N GLU A 382 11.02 -11.36 -17.75
CA GLU A 382 10.96 -11.21 -19.21
C GLU A 382 10.56 -9.79 -19.66
N GLY A 383 10.34 -8.86 -18.74
CA GLY A 383 9.88 -7.50 -19.07
C GLY A 383 8.39 -7.32 -19.22
N ARG A 384 7.63 -8.36 -18.89
CA ARG A 384 6.19 -8.30 -18.88
C ARG A 384 5.75 -7.96 -17.47
N THR A 385 5.13 -6.81 -17.29
CA THR A 385 4.65 -6.37 -15.97
C THR A 385 3.18 -5.98 -16.07
N PRO A 386 2.47 -5.79 -14.94
CA PRO A 386 1.11 -5.22 -14.95
C PRO A 386 1.03 -3.84 -15.61
N VAL A 387 2.17 -3.21 -15.93
CA VAL A 387 2.30 -1.99 -16.71
C VAL A 387 3.12 -2.24 -17.99
N GLU A 388 2.66 -1.70 -19.12
CA GLU A 388 3.29 -1.65 -20.44
C GLU A 388 3.88 -0.25 -20.69
N ILE A 389 5.18 -0.17 -20.99
CA ILE A 389 5.83 1.11 -21.31
C ILE A 389 5.77 1.29 -22.83
N THR A 390 4.95 2.21 -23.34
CA THR A 390 4.98 2.55 -24.78
C THR A 390 6.21 3.43 -25.09
N GLU A 391 6.79 3.27 -26.29
CA GLU A 391 7.91 4.11 -26.75
C GLU A 391 7.55 5.61 -26.62
N GLY A 392 8.24 6.33 -25.72
CA GLY A 392 7.91 7.72 -25.35
C GLY A 392 7.76 8.02 -23.85
N ARG A 393 7.96 7.05 -22.96
CA ARG A 393 8.09 7.21 -21.47
C ARG A 393 6.82 7.44 -20.64
N VAL A 394 5.65 6.90 -21.06
CA VAL A 394 4.51 6.78 -20.12
C VAL A 394 4.17 5.30 -19.92
N PRO A 395 4.40 4.75 -18.72
CA PRO A 395 3.95 3.40 -18.38
C PRO A 395 2.42 3.34 -18.25
N VAL A 396 1.79 2.43 -18.99
CA VAL A 396 0.36 2.21 -19.22
C VAL A 396 0.04 0.71 -19.07
N VAL A 397 -0.99 0.26 -18.34
CA VAL A 397 -1.32 -1.18 -18.14
C VAL A 397 -1.57 -2.02 -19.39
N LEU A 398 -0.92 -3.20 -19.52
CA LEU A 398 -1.18 -4.44 -20.32
C LEU A 398 -1.70 -4.40 -21.78
N THR A 399 -0.77 -4.68 -22.71
CA THR A 399 -0.76 -5.25 -24.08
C THR A 399 -2.02 -5.32 -24.96
N GLU A 400 -1.86 -4.89 -26.22
CA GLU A 400 -2.75 -5.25 -27.35
C GLU A 400 -2.64 -6.73 -27.79
N SER A 401 -1.56 -7.44 -27.44
CA SER A 401 -1.19 -8.71 -28.10
C SER A 401 -1.94 -9.98 -27.64
N ARG A 402 -3.00 -9.86 -26.83
CA ARG A 402 -3.87 -11.01 -26.48
C ARG A 402 -5.38 -10.74 -26.48
N ALA A 403 -5.82 -9.58 -26.98
CA ALA A 403 -7.24 -9.32 -27.24
C ALA A 403 -7.87 -10.32 -28.26
N ALA A 404 -7.03 -11.05 -29.01
CA ALA A 404 -7.47 -12.10 -29.92
C ALA A 404 -8.11 -13.33 -29.22
N ALA A 405 -7.92 -13.52 -27.91
CA ALA A 405 -8.47 -14.66 -27.17
C ALA A 405 -9.92 -14.47 -26.68
N LEU A 406 -10.44 -13.23 -26.68
CA LEU A 406 -11.79 -12.90 -26.20
C LEU A 406 -12.79 -12.60 -27.34
N ALA A 407 -12.36 -12.71 -28.59
CA ALA A 407 -13.12 -12.37 -29.81
C ALA A 407 -14.29 -13.33 -30.14
N GLY A 408 -14.91 -13.96 -29.13
CA GLY A 408 -16.10 -14.80 -29.27
C GLY A 408 -17.43 -14.10 -28.97
N ARG A 409 -17.43 -12.86 -28.47
CA ARG A 409 -18.66 -12.07 -28.29
C ARG A 409 -18.81 -11.05 -29.42
N PRO A 410 -19.99 -10.92 -30.05
CA PRO A 410 -20.22 -9.88 -31.04
C PRO A 410 -20.02 -8.51 -30.39
N ALA A 411 -19.20 -7.68 -31.03
CA ALA A 411 -18.94 -6.31 -30.60
C ALA A 411 -20.27 -5.56 -30.44
N ALA A 412 -20.63 -5.21 -29.21
CA ALA A 412 -21.64 -4.19 -28.99
C ALA A 412 -21.08 -2.88 -29.58
N ALA A 413 -21.85 -2.23 -30.44
CA ALA A 413 -21.45 -0.97 -31.07
C ALA A 413 -21.06 0.05 -29.99
N SER A 414 -19.76 0.31 -29.88
CA SER A 414 -19.20 1.30 -28.96
C SER A 414 -19.55 2.70 -29.47
N GLY A 415 -20.64 3.26 -28.96
CA GLY A 415 -20.82 4.72 -28.99
C GLY A 415 -19.70 5.36 -28.19
N ARG A 416 -19.23 6.54 -28.62
CA ARG A 416 -18.35 7.36 -27.77
C ARG A 416 -19.03 7.51 -26.39
N PRO A 417 -18.32 7.30 -25.27
CA PRO A 417 -18.90 7.58 -23.97
C PRO A 417 -19.41 9.03 -23.98
N GLY A 418 -20.65 9.21 -23.51
CA GLY A 418 -21.25 10.53 -23.37
C GLY A 418 -20.44 11.37 -22.39
N ALA A 419 -20.71 12.67 -22.33
CA ALA A 419 -20.08 13.52 -21.31
C ALA A 419 -20.23 12.90 -19.92
N TRP A 420 -19.13 12.78 -19.18
CA TRP A 420 -19.09 12.25 -17.83
C TRP A 420 -20.20 12.87 -16.97
N PRO A 421 -20.84 12.10 -16.07
CA PRO A 421 -21.89 12.63 -15.22
C PRO A 421 -21.38 13.90 -14.53
N ALA A 422 -22.16 14.97 -14.64
CA ALA A 422 -21.83 16.24 -14.03
C ALA A 422 -21.52 16.03 -12.54
N ARG A 423 -20.47 16.71 -12.05
CA ARG A 423 -20.14 16.73 -10.61
C ARG A 423 -21.43 16.89 -9.82
N PRO A 424 -21.68 16.09 -8.76
CA PRO A 424 -22.81 16.32 -7.87
C PRO A 424 -22.78 17.79 -7.47
N SER A 425 -23.84 18.53 -7.79
CA SER A 425 -23.90 19.96 -7.55
C SER A 425 -23.85 20.22 -6.05
N THR A 426 -22.70 20.67 -5.54
CA THR A 426 -22.58 21.24 -4.21
C THR A 426 -23.40 22.54 -4.18
N PRO A 427 -24.34 22.72 -3.24
CA PRO A 427 -24.96 24.03 -3.07
C PRO A 427 -23.88 25.05 -2.71
N PRO A 428 -23.97 26.31 -3.20
CA PRO A 428 -22.95 27.32 -2.92
C PRO A 428 -22.83 27.56 -1.41
N PRO A 429 -21.62 27.81 -0.88
CA PRO A 429 -21.43 28.10 0.53
C PRO A 429 -22.08 29.45 0.85
N GLY A 430 -23.23 29.42 1.52
CA GLY A 430 -23.97 30.63 1.87
C GLY A 430 -25.47 30.47 2.17
N ALA A 431 -26.06 29.31 1.88
CA ALA A 431 -27.46 29.06 2.26
C ALA A 431 -27.58 28.75 3.77
N ARG A 432 -27.87 29.78 4.58
CA ARG A 432 -28.32 29.59 5.96
C ARG A 432 -29.64 28.82 5.97
N PRO A 433 -29.83 27.81 6.84
CA PRO A 433 -31.14 27.20 7.02
C PRO A 433 -32.11 28.25 7.62
N ALA A 434 -33.27 28.41 7.01
CA ALA A 434 -34.34 29.27 7.51
C ALA A 434 -34.91 28.67 8.81
N SER A 435 -35.00 29.49 9.86
CA SER A 435 -35.67 29.14 11.11
C SER A 435 -37.15 28.82 10.85
N PRO A 436 -37.75 27.83 11.54
CA PRO A 436 -39.17 27.53 11.37
C PRO A 436 -40.04 28.60 12.06
N PRO A 437 -41.21 28.95 11.51
CA PRO A 437 -42.16 29.85 12.14
C PRO A 437 -42.93 29.14 13.29
N PRO A 438 -43.39 29.88 14.32
CA PRO A 438 -44.07 29.26 15.45
C PRO A 438 -45.56 29.05 15.16
N GLY A 439 -46.05 27.86 15.51
CA GLY A 439 -47.42 27.61 15.92
C GLY A 439 -48.44 27.32 14.82
N THR A 440 -48.99 26.10 14.82
CA THR A 440 -50.45 25.83 14.82
C THR A 440 -50.67 24.32 15.01
N ARG A 441 -51.46 23.96 16.03
CA ARG A 441 -51.96 22.60 16.29
C ARG A 441 -53.04 22.22 15.26
N PRO A 442 -53.16 20.93 14.92
CA PRO A 442 -54.46 20.34 14.57
C PRO A 442 -55.02 19.47 15.71
N GLN A 443 -56.35 19.44 15.80
CA GLN A 443 -57.20 18.80 16.81
C GLN A 443 -57.68 17.40 16.36
N GLY A 444 -57.95 16.51 17.33
CA GLY A 444 -58.92 15.39 17.30
C GLY A 444 -58.50 14.12 16.52
N ALA A 445 -58.77 12.87 16.94
CA ALA A 445 -59.73 12.32 17.91
C ALA A 445 -59.30 10.85 18.32
N PRO A 446 -60.09 10.00 19.05
CA PRO A 446 -59.75 9.56 20.42
C PRO A 446 -59.69 8.01 20.68
N GLY A 447 -59.19 7.64 21.87
CA GLY A 447 -59.25 6.28 22.47
C GLY A 447 -57.84 5.67 22.67
N SER A 448 -57.39 5.10 23.79
CA SER A 448 -58.05 4.49 24.94
C SER A 448 -57.03 4.34 26.11
N ARG A 449 -57.46 4.69 27.34
CA ARG A 449 -57.01 4.30 28.72
C ARG A 449 -55.52 4.24 29.15
N PRO A 450 -55.23 4.51 30.45
CA PRO A 450 -53.88 4.88 30.93
C PRO A 450 -53.09 3.72 31.55
N GLY A 451 -51.78 3.74 31.37
CA GLY A 451 -50.80 2.94 32.09
C GLY A 451 -49.55 3.79 32.38
N SER A 452 -49.21 3.89 33.65
CA SER A 452 -48.17 4.71 34.28
C SER A 452 -46.77 4.65 33.63
N ARG A 453 -46.13 5.80 33.43
CA ARG A 453 -44.68 5.95 33.23
C ARG A 453 -44.08 7.03 34.15
N PRO A 454 -42.85 6.83 34.68
CA PRO A 454 -42.17 7.76 35.59
C PRO A 454 -41.47 8.91 34.86
N SER A 455 -41.28 10.03 35.57
CA SER A 455 -40.71 11.30 35.08
C SER A 455 -39.19 11.24 34.80
N PRO A 456 -38.68 11.95 33.78
CA PRO A 456 -37.25 12.14 33.55
C PRO A 456 -36.67 13.36 34.33
N PRO A 457 -35.34 13.37 34.59
CA PRO A 457 -34.67 14.42 35.37
C PRO A 457 -34.40 15.72 34.57
N PRO A 458 -34.10 16.85 35.24
CA PRO A 458 -33.92 18.15 34.59
C PRO A 458 -32.54 18.32 33.92
N PRO A 459 -32.41 19.20 32.91
CA PRO A 459 -31.16 19.44 32.18
C PRO A 459 -30.16 20.34 32.95
N PRO A 460 -28.85 20.22 32.67
CA PRO A 460 -27.81 21.02 33.32
C PRO A 460 -27.75 22.47 32.80
N ARG A 461 -27.36 23.38 33.70
CA ARG A 461 -27.32 24.84 33.53
C ARG A 461 -26.19 25.29 32.60
N GLY A 462 -26.48 26.35 31.84
CA GLY A 462 -25.61 26.97 30.84
C GLY A 462 -24.41 27.73 31.41
N TRP A 463 -23.43 27.91 30.53
CA TRP A 463 -22.22 28.70 30.70
C TRP A 463 -22.53 30.20 30.66
N PRO A 464 -21.95 31.04 31.54
CA PRO A 464 -22.03 32.48 31.39
C PRO A 464 -20.88 33.03 30.52
N ALA A 465 -21.23 33.98 29.67
CA ALA A 465 -20.32 34.82 28.89
C ALA A 465 -19.44 35.71 29.80
N GLY A 466 -18.21 36.00 29.35
CA GLY A 466 -17.24 36.82 30.08
C GLY A 466 -17.47 38.33 29.99
N PRO A 467 -16.57 39.13 30.59
CA PRO A 467 -16.36 40.51 30.20
C PRO A 467 -14.91 40.81 29.77
N SER A 468 -14.82 41.93 29.05
CA SER A 468 -13.71 42.51 28.30
C SER A 468 -12.56 43.12 29.12
N THR A 469 -11.36 43.10 28.51
CA THR A 469 -10.27 44.09 28.49
C THR A 469 -9.86 44.84 29.77
N GLY A 470 -8.61 44.64 30.19
CA GLY A 470 -7.87 45.55 31.06
C GLY A 470 -6.51 44.98 31.42
N GLY A 471 -5.43 45.55 30.88
CA GLY A 471 -4.07 45.04 31.06
C GLY A 471 -3.50 45.27 32.46
N SER A 472 -2.59 44.39 32.88
CA SER A 472 -1.39 44.67 33.68
C SER A 472 -0.58 43.38 33.89
N ARG A 473 0.74 43.52 33.97
CA ARG A 473 1.81 42.50 33.97
C ARG A 473 1.58 41.29 34.91
N PRO A 474 2.16 40.12 34.59
CA PRO A 474 2.06 38.92 35.43
C PRO A 474 3.03 38.97 36.63
N PRO A 475 2.62 38.49 37.82
CA PRO A 475 3.56 38.13 38.87
C PRO A 475 4.14 36.71 38.64
N THR A 476 5.39 36.56 39.03
CA THR A 476 6.18 35.32 39.07
C THR A 476 5.54 34.20 39.92
N PRO A 477 5.65 32.92 39.54
CA PRO A 477 5.18 31.81 40.37
C PRO A 477 6.14 31.53 41.55
N PRO A 478 5.64 31.09 42.71
CA PRO A 478 6.47 30.74 43.86
C PRO A 478 7.14 29.36 43.68
N SER A 479 8.37 29.25 44.19
CA SER A 479 9.21 28.05 44.22
C SER A 479 8.57 26.88 44.99
N PRO A 480 8.88 25.61 44.62
CA PRO A 480 8.40 24.43 45.34
C PRO A 480 9.19 24.20 46.65
N PRO A 481 8.55 23.64 47.70
CA PRO A 481 9.23 23.26 48.95
C PRO A 481 10.06 21.97 48.82
N PRO A 482 11.01 21.72 49.74
CA PRO A 482 12.11 20.78 49.53
C PRO A 482 11.77 19.30 49.76
N SER A 483 12.54 18.47 49.06
CA SER A 483 12.58 17.02 49.07
C SER A 483 12.82 16.39 50.45
N SER A 484 12.06 15.33 50.78
CA SER A 484 12.47 14.32 51.75
C SER A 484 12.30 12.92 51.14
N ARG A 485 13.43 12.21 50.97
CA ARG A 485 13.48 10.78 50.64
C ARG A 485 13.42 9.95 51.92
N PRO A 486 12.85 8.74 51.88
CA PRO A 486 13.41 7.59 52.56
C PRO A 486 14.02 6.60 51.56
N ARG A 487 15.04 5.87 52.04
CA ARG A 487 15.85 4.87 51.32
C ARG A 487 15.07 3.61 50.90
N PRO A 488 15.59 2.83 49.93
CA PRO A 488 14.87 1.73 49.30
C PRO A 488 14.88 0.44 50.13
N SER A 489 13.71 -0.20 50.23
CA SER A 489 13.57 -1.61 50.58
C SER A 489 13.95 -2.48 49.38
N GLY A 490 14.68 -3.57 49.65
CA GLY A 490 15.33 -4.43 48.66
C GLY A 490 14.39 -5.21 47.73
N PRO A 491 14.97 -5.88 46.72
CA PRO A 491 14.21 -6.56 45.68
C PRO A 491 13.53 -7.85 46.21
N PRO A 492 12.34 -8.21 45.70
CA PRO A 492 11.72 -9.50 46.00
C PRO A 492 12.51 -10.66 45.35
N PRO A 493 12.43 -11.88 45.91
CA PRO A 493 13.21 -13.01 45.43
C PRO A 493 12.74 -13.53 44.07
N ASN A 494 13.72 -14.02 43.32
CA ASN A 494 13.63 -14.63 41.99
C ASN A 494 12.64 -15.81 41.95
N PRO A 495 11.69 -15.88 40.99
CA PRO A 495 10.89 -17.09 40.80
C PRO A 495 11.74 -18.18 40.14
N GLN A 496 11.86 -19.34 40.79
CA GLN A 496 12.48 -20.53 40.22
C GLN A 496 11.70 -21.01 38.96
N PRO A 497 12.40 -21.57 37.96
CA PRO A 497 11.76 -22.08 36.74
C PRO A 497 10.90 -23.30 37.06
N ARG A 498 9.61 -23.23 36.70
CA ARG A 498 8.72 -24.40 36.70
C ARG A 498 9.18 -25.36 35.61
N GLN A 499 9.42 -26.61 35.98
CA GLN A 499 9.56 -27.72 35.04
C GLN A 499 8.25 -27.89 34.25
N PRO A 500 8.31 -28.14 32.92
CA PRO A 500 7.12 -28.49 32.17
C PRO A 500 6.69 -29.92 32.53
N SER A 501 5.42 -30.09 32.90
CA SER A 501 4.75 -31.39 32.97
C SER A 501 4.72 -32.05 31.58
N PRO A 502 4.84 -33.38 31.49
CA PRO A 502 4.79 -34.08 30.20
C PRO A 502 3.37 -34.06 29.61
N PRO A 503 3.23 -34.08 28.27
CA PRO A 503 1.92 -34.30 27.64
C PRO A 503 1.45 -35.76 27.88
N PRO A 504 0.14 -36.02 27.87
CA PRO A 504 -0.38 -37.36 28.02
C PRO A 504 -0.07 -38.22 26.78
N ASP A 505 0.32 -39.46 27.05
CA ASP A 505 0.41 -40.56 26.10
C ASP A 505 -0.96 -40.84 25.47
N ASP A 506 -1.07 -40.72 24.15
CA ASP A 506 -2.01 -41.50 23.34
C ASP A 506 -1.18 -42.41 22.44
N GLY A 507 -0.96 -43.63 22.94
CA GLY A 507 -0.23 -44.66 22.24
C GLY A 507 -1.08 -45.31 21.16
N TRP A 508 -0.58 -45.32 19.92
CA TRP A 508 -0.77 -46.40 18.96
C TRP A 508 0.47 -46.51 18.06
N GLY A 509 1.30 -47.51 18.34
CA GLY A 509 2.13 -48.18 17.34
C GLY A 509 1.83 -49.70 17.41
N PRO A 510 2.47 -50.59 16.61
CA PRO A 510 3.57 -50.35 15.67
C PRO A 510 3.46 -51.12 14.33
N ALA A 511 4.36 -50.84 13.37
CA ALA A 511 4.96 -51.85 12.49
C ALA A 511 6.23 -51.33 11.77
N SER A 512 7.39 -51.72 12.33
CA SER A 512 8.55 -52.39 11.69
C SER A 512 9.20 -51.84 10.40
N GLY A 513 10.52 -51.55 10.48
CA GLY A 513 11.44 -51.01 9.45
C GLY A 513 11.93 -52.00 8.36
N PRO A 514 13.21 -52.00 7.88
CA PRO A 514 14.43 -51.42 8.46
C PRO A 514 15.38 -50.62 7.51
N SER A 515 16.20 -49.78 8.16
CA SER A 515 17.67 -49.59 8.05
C SER A 515 18.41 -49.70 6.71
N LEU A 516 19.30 -48.72 6.45
CA LEU A 516 20.69 -48.97 6.01
C LEU A 516 21.62 -47.78 6.36
N GLN A 517 22.79 -48.13 6.90
CA GLN A 517 23.88 -47.26 7.35
C GLN A 517 24.96 -47.05 6.26
N GLY A 518 25.41 -45.79 6.10
CA GLY A 518 26.83 -45.39 6.05
C GLY A 518 27.62 -45.48 4.73
N PRO A 519 28.91 -45.05 4.68
CA PRO A 519 29.54 -43.89 5.34
C PRO A 519 30.60 -43.12 4.48
N SER A 520 31.07 -41.98 5.00
CA SER A 520 32.49 -41.52 5.03
C SER A 520 33.19 -40.72 3.89
N ALA A 521 34.15 -39.92 4.39
CA ALA A 521 35.37 -39.34 3.80
C ALA A 521 35.27 -37.98 3.03
N ARG A 522 35.80 -36.84 3.52
CA ARG A 522 37.17 -36.42 3.89
C ARG A 522 37.98 -35.92 2.68
N ALA A 523 38.29 -34.62 2.62
CA ALA A 523 39.61 -34.09 2.19
C ALA A 523 39.75 -32.56 2.39
N GLN A 524 40.81 -32.19 3.09
CA GLN A 524 41.38 -30.85 3.22
C GLN A 524 42.28 -30.51 2.01
N ARG A 525 42.50 -29.21 1.75
CA ARG A 525 43.76 -28.51 1.38
C ARG A 525 43.38 -27.10 0.87
N SER A 526 43.62 -26.02 1.61
CA SER A 526 44.87 -25.23 1.74
C SER A 526 45.39 -24.62 0.42
N HIS A 527 45.31 -23.29 0.29
CA HIS A 527 46.48 -22.38 0.19
C HIS A 527 46.00 -20.93 0.02
N GLY A 528 46.51 -20.05 0.89
CA GLY A 528 46.42 -18.60 0.72
C GLY A 528 47.70 -18.06 0.11
N VAL A 529 47.61 -16.97 -0.65
CA VAL A 529 48.68 -16.00 -0.88
C VAL A 529 48.07 -14.64 -1.24
N THR A 530 48.40 -13.61 -0.47
CA THR A 530 48.45 -12.18 -0.84
C THR A 530 49.68 -11.60 -0.10
N PRO A 531 50.13 -10.34 -0.31
CA PRO A 531 49.97 -9.38 -1.42
C PRO A 531 51.35 -8.79 -1.88
N ARG A 532 51.41 -7.91 -2.91
CA ARG A 532 52.18 -6.62 -2.96
C ARG A 532 52.30 -5.96 -4.37
N PRO A 533 52.77 -4.68 -4.52
CA PRO A 533 51.97 -3.61 -5.17
C PRO A 533 52.68 -2.79 -6.28
N ALA A 534 51.99 -1.71 -6.71
CA ALA A 534 52.47 -0.42 -7.25
C ALA A 534 52.97 -0.32 -8.70
N ALA A 535 52.35 0.59 -9.48
CA ALA A 535 53.00 1.74 -10.15
C ALA A 535 52.01 2.59 -10.98
N ARG A 536 52.19 3.91 -10.89
CA ARG A 536 51.74 5.05 -11.75
C ARG A 536 53.05 5.83 -12.08
N PRO A 537 53.10 6.90 -12.91
CA PRO A 537 52.30 7.41 -14.05
C PRO A 537 53.24 7.69 -15.27
N PRO A 538 53.05 8.63 -16.26
CA PRO A 538 52.79 10.10 -16.18
C PRO A 538 51.62 10.59 -17.10
N ALA A 539 50.89 11.69 -16.85
CA ALA A 539 51.15 13.15 -16.99
C ALA A 539 51.19 13.70 -18.43
N GLY A 540 50.36 14.72 -18.72
CA GLY A 540 50.34 15.54 -19.94
C GLY A 540 49.22 16.60 -19.93
N ASP A 541 49.62 17.87 -19.99
CA ASP A 541 48.91 19.14 -19.68
C ASP A 541 48.00 19.73 -20.79
N GLY A 542 47.22 20.76 -20.40
CA GLY A 542 46.75 21.86 -21.29
C GLY A 542 45.31 22.35 -21.04
N PHE A 543 45.02 23.26 -20.10
CA PHE A 543 44.99 24.75 -20.18
C PHE A 543 43.94 25.43 -21.11
N PHE A 544 43.30 26.48 -20.53
CA PHE A 544 42.58 27.66 -21.07
C PHE A 544 41.03 27.73 -21.16
N SER A 545 40.48 28.43 -20.15
CA SER A 545 39.63 29.65 -20.19
C SER A 545 38.24 29.70 -20.85
N GLY A 546 37.30 30.35 -20.14
CA GLY A 546 36.30 31.23 -20.76
C GLY A 546 34.94 31.29 -20.05
N GLN A 547 34.76 32.22 -19.12
CA GLN A 547 33.43 32.71 -18.76
C GLN A 547 32.84 33.56 -19.89
N PRO A 548 31.50 33.73 -19.93
CA PRO A 548 31.01 35.10 -19.75
C PRO A 548 29.80 35.21 -18.81
N ASN A 549 29.84 36.30 -18.04
CA ASN A 549 28.71 36.97 -17.39
C ASN A 549 27.76 37.56 -18.44
N LEU A 550 26.45 37.44 -18.25
CA LEU A 550 25.47 38.41 -18.77
C LEU A 550 24.24 38.49 -17.85
N ASN A 551 24.20 39.58 -17.09
CA ASN A 551 23.01 40.11 -16.44
C ASN A 551 22.19 40.93 -17.45
N ARG A 552 20.86 40.81 -17.37
CA ARG A 552 19.77 41.74 -17.76
C ARG A 552 18.72 41.05 -18.64
N LEU A 553 17.51 40.93 -18.12
CA LEU A 553 16.24 41.36 -18.74
C LEU A 553 15.14 41.33 -17.66
N GLY A 554 14.35 42.41 -17.59
CA GLY A 554 13.40 42.73 -16.52
C GLY A 554 12.05 42.01 -16.59
N PRO A 555 11.10 42.36 -15.69
CA PRO A 555 9.89 41.59 -15.43
C PRO A 555 8.75 41.92 -16.40
N SER A 556 8.13 40.88 -16.97
CA SER A 556 6.92 40.99 -17.78
C SER A 556 5.69 40.59 -16.95
N THR A 557 4.83 41.56 -16.72
CA THR A 557 3.50 41.47 -16.10
C THR A 557 2.56 40.63 -16.97
N ILE A 558 1.91 39.60 -16.42
CA ILE A 558 0.78 38.92 -17.08
C ILE A 558 -0.47 39.05 -16.21
N ARG A 559 -1.50 39.64 -16.83
CA ARG A 559 -2.85 39.83 -16.30
C ARG A 559 -3.64 38.52 -16.35
N ILE A 560 -4.36 38.25 -15.27
CA ILE A 560 -5.37 37.20 -15.13
C ILE A 560 -6.63 37.62 -15.89
N ARG A 561 -7.21 36.69 -16.65
CA ARG A 561 -8.63 36.65 -17.00
C ARG A 561 -9.16 35.25 -16.78
#